data_AF-A0A9N8L9Z3-F1
#
_entry.id   AF-A0A9N8L9Z3-F1
#
_cell.length_a   1.000
_cell.length_b   1.000
_cell.length_c   1.000
_cell.angle_alpha   90.00
_cell.angle_beta   90.00
_cell.angle_gamma   90.00
#
_symmetry.space_group_name_H-M   'P 1'
#
loop_
_entity.id
_entity.type
_entity.pdbx_description
1 polymer ?
#
loop_
_entity_poly.entity_id
_entity_poly.type
_entity_poly.pdbx_seq_one_letter_code
_entity_poly.pdbx_strand_id
1 'polypeptide(L)'
;MPTSARSLYTADTLLSADSIEFDPRTPGLFALGTYQVDQREEAQASSGGGKDDDDEKEKEGDGDGTKEEDRAYTRRGRLTLHQILDGKDDDSVQVQTLASFDTSAILDLK
;
A
#
# COMPACT_ATOMS: atom_id res chain seq x y z
N MET A 1 -7.08 5.28 -33.95
CA MET A 1 -6.12 4.17 -33.76
C MET A 1 -6.64 3.35 -32.60
N PRO A 2 -6.78 2.02 -32.70
CA PRO A 2 -7.09 1.20 -31.53
C PRO A 2 -5.95 1.36 -30.51
N THR A 3 -6.28 1.88 -29.33
CA THR A 3 -5.34 2.10 -28.23
C THR A 3 -5.28 0.86 -27.37
N SER A 4 -4.63 -0.19 -27.87
CA SER A 4 -4.35 -1.36 -27.04
C SER A 4 -3.27 -0.99 -26.03
N ALA A 5 -3.50 -1.28 -24.76
CA ALA A 5 -2.46 -1.19 -23.74
C ALA A 5 -1.28 -2.11 -24.10
N ARG A 6 -0.05 -1.65 -23.88
CA ARG A 6 1.15 -2.49 -24.03
C ARG A 6 1.25 -3.44 -22.83
N SER A 7 1.74 -4.65 -23.07
CA SER A 7 2.08 -5.58 -22.00
C SER A 7 3.23 -5.03 -21.15
N LEU A 8 3.11 -5.13 -19.83
CA LEU A 8 4.13 -4.73 -18.85
C LEU A 8 4.83 -5.94 -18.20
N TYR A 9 4.70 -7.14 -18.76
CA TYR A 9 5.10 -8.39 -18.08
C TYR A 9 6.59 -8.48 -17.69
N THR A 10 7.47 -7.73 -18.37
CA THR A 10 8.91 -7.66 -18.07
C THR A 10 9.30 -6.43 -17.26
N ALA A 11 8.38 -5.51 -17.01
CA ALA A 11 8.67 -4.29 -16.25
C ALA A 11 8.65 -4.59 -14.75
N ASP A 12 9.72 -4.20 -14.06
CA ASP A 12 9.79 -4.22 -12.60
C ASP A 12 9.54 -2.81 -12.06
N THR A 13 8.51 -2.67 -11.22
CA THR A 13 8.13 -1.40 -10.59
C THR A 13 8.44 -1.37 -9.09
N LEU A 14 9.18 -2.37 -8.58
CA LEU A 14 9.60 -2.60 -7.19
C LEU A 14 8.48 -2.86 -6.18
N LEU A 15 7.26 -2.40 -6.47
CA LEU A 15 6.10 -2.50 -5.61
C LEU A 15 5.00 -3.30 -6.32
N SER A 16 4.17 -3.99 -5.53
CA SER A 16 2.97 -4.61 -6.07
C SER A 16 1.93 -3.53 -6.35
N ALA A 17 1.40 -3.52 -7.57
CA ALA A 17 0.35 -2.61 -7.97
C ALA A 17 -1.03 -3.15 -7.56
N ASP A 18 -1.85 -2.30 -6.96
CA ASP A 18 -3.28 -2.60 -6.77
C ASP A 18 -4.10 -2.15 -7.96
N SER A 19 -3.63 -1.11 -8.67
CA SER A 19 -4.27 -0.56 -9.85
C SER A 19 -3.24 -0.08 -10.87
N ILE A 20 -3.56 -0.30 -12.14
CA ILE A 20 -2.79 0.18 -13.29
C ILE A 20 -3.81 0.78 -14.28
N GLU A 21 -3.67 2.06 -14.59
CA GLU A 21 -4.60 2.81 -15.44
C GLU A 21 -3.82 3.47 -16.58
N PHE A 22 -4.17 3.14 -17.83
CA PHE A 22 -3.54 3.71 -19.02
C PHE A 22 -4.27 4.98 -19.47
N ASP A 23 -3.52 6.02 -19.87
CA ASP A 23 -4.13 7.18 -20.52
C ASP A 23 -4.53 6.81 -21.96
N PRO A 24 -5.81 6.90 -22.34
CA PRO A 24 -6.24 6.59 -23.70
C PRO A 24 -5.71 7.59 -24.74
N ARG A 25 -5.19 8.76 -24.33
CA ARG A 25 -4.75 9.82 -25.24
C ARG A 25 -3.24 9.83 -25.49
N THR A 26 -2.46 9.33 -24.53
CA THR A 26 -0.99 9.36 -24.57
C THR A 26 -0.46 7.92 -24.54
N PRO A 27 -0.08 7.35 -25.71
CA PRO A 27 0.40 5.98 -25.78
C PRO A 27 1.59 5.71 -24.84
N GLY A 28 1.48 4.62 -24.08
CA GLY A 28 2.53 4.19 -23.15
C GLY A 28 2.57 4.96 -21.82
N LEU A 29 1.71 5.96 -21.62
CA LEU A 29 1.55 6.62 -20.34
C LEU A 29 0.56 5.82 -19.47
N PHE A 30 0.98 5.51 -18.24
CA PHE A 30 0.09 4.86 -17.26
C PHE A 30 0.37 5.34 -15.85
N ALA A 31 -0.66 5.30 -15.02
CA ALA A 31 -0.57 5.52 -13.58
C ALA A 31 -0.60 4.17 -12.86
N LEU A 32 0.20 4.04 -11.81
CA LEU A 32 0.30 2.85 -10.96
C LEU A 32 0.02 3.27 -9.52
N GLY A 33 -1.07 2.72 -8.96
CA GLY A 33 -1.46 2.89 -7.57
C GLY A 33 -1.02 1.70 -6.73
N THR A 34 -0.51 1.99 -5.53
CA THR A 34 -0.03 1.00 -4.56
C THR A 34 -0.57 1.30 -3.17
N TYR A 35 -0.71 0.24 -2.38
CA TYR A 35 -1.14 0.23 -0.98
C TYR A 35 -0.04 -0.43 -0.14
N GLN A 36 0.46 0.31 0.84
CA GLN A 36 1.48 -0.13 1.77
C GLN A 36 0.93 -0.18 3.19
N VAL A 37 1.36 -1.19 3.95
CA VAL A 37 1.12 -1.30 5.39
C VAL A 37 2.46 -1.30 6.10
N ASP A 38 2.72 -0.25 6.86
CA ASP A 38 3.88 -0.20 7.74
C ASP A 38 3.45 -0.66 9.13
N GLN A 39 3.94 -1.81 9.57
CA GLN A 39 3.81 -2.20 10.99
C GLN A 39 4.88 -1.46 11.79
N ARG A 40 4.47 -0.80 12.88
CA ARG A 40 5.43 -0.38 13.90
C ARG A 40 5.76 -1.63 14.71
N GLU A 41 6.99 -2.13 14.60
CA GLU A 41 7.51 -3.05 15.61
C GLU A 41 7.50 -2.28 16.94
N GLU A 42 6.55 -2.59 17.81
CA GLU A 42 6.65 -2.19 19.20
C GLU A 42 7.93 -2.82 19.73
N ALA A 43 8.96 -1.99 19.94
CA ALA A 43 10.10 -2.39 20.74
C ALA A 43 9.53 -2.86 22.08
N GLN A 44 9.46 -4.18 22.28
CA GLN A 44 9.16 -4.80 23.56
C GLN A 44 10.21 -4.32 24.55
N ALA A 45 9.93 -3.17 25.18
CA ALA A 45 10.62 -2.73 26.36
C ALA A 45 10.28 -3.73 27.45
N SER A 46 11.23 -4.61 27.72
CA SER A 46 11.28 -5.46 28.89
C SER A 46 10.94 -4.66 30.15
N SER A 47 9.84 -4.99 30.82
CA SER A 47 9.70 -4.80 32.26
C SER A 47 9.36 -6.15 32.88
N GLY A 48 10.40 -6.84 33.35
CA GLY A 48 10.21 -7.94 34.29
C GLY A 48 9.68 -7.43 35.63
N GLY A 49 8.95 -8.29 36.33
CA GLY A 49 8.71 -8.18 37.77
C GLY A 49 7.27 -8.44 38.20
N GLY A 50 7.07 -9.53 38.96
CA GLY A 50 5.97 -9.65 39.92
C GLY A 50 4.96 -10.77 39.64
N LYS A 51 5.01 -11.81 40.47
CA LYS A 51 3.90 -12.73 40.76
C LYS A 51 2.76 -11.97 41.45
N ASP A 52 1.53 -12.48 41.31
CA ASP A 52 0.44 -12.62 42.31
C ASP A 52 -0.90 -12.59 41.54
N ASP A 53 -1.54 -13.75 41.33
CA ASP A 53 -2.60 -14.38 42.14
C ASP A 53 -4.02 -13.98 41.70
N ASP A 54 -4.91 -14.99 41.68
CA ASP A 54 -6.33 -14.99 41.28
C ASP A 54 -7.15 -13.78 41.78
N ASP A 55 -8.06 -13.28 40.92
CA ASP A 55 -9.47 -13.09 41.33
C ASP A 55 -10.39 -12.72 40.15
N GLU A 56 -11.42 -13.55 39.97
CA GLU A 56 -12.57 -13.36 39.08
C GLU A 56 -13.45 -12.20 39.57
N LYS A 57 -13.67 -11.15 38.77
CA LYS A 57 -14.89 -10.32 38.85
C LYS A 57 -15.35 -9.82 37.50
N GLU A 58 -16.47 -10.38 37.06
CA GLU A 58 -17.39 -9.81 36.09
C GLU A 58 -17.79 -8.38 36.49
N LYS A 59 -17.68 -7.45 35.55
CA LYS A 59 -18.50 -6.25 35.52
C LYS A 59 -18.95 -5.97 34.10
N GLU A 60 -20.23 -6.26 33.86
CA GLU A 60 -21.02 -5.63 32.82
C GLU A 60 -20.95 -4.11 32.98
N GLY A 61 -20.52 -3.44 31.92
CA GLY A 61 -20.49 -1.99 31.79
C GLY A 61 -20.86 -1.63 30.37
N ASP A 62 -22.15 -1.37 30.17
CA ASP A 62 -22.71 -0.71 29.00
C ASP A 62 -22.01 0.64 28.79
N GLY A 63 -21.41 0.81 27.63
CA GLY A 63 -20.47 1.89 27.33
C GLY A 63 -20.19 1.95 25.84
N ASP A 64 -21.12 2.60 25.13
CA ASP A 64 -20.93 3.17 23.81
C ASP A 64 -19.55 3.83 23.68
N GLY A 65 -18.77 3.31 22.73
CA GLY A 65 -17.36 3.62 22.59
C GLY A 65 -16.74 2.61 21.67
N THR A 66 -16.94 2.81 20.37
CA THR A 66 -16.13 2.22 19.30
C THR A 66 -14.66 2.48 19.64
N LYS A 67 -14.04 1.55 20.37
CA LYS A 67 -12.60 1.48 20.51
C LYS A 67 -12.09 1.14 19.12
N GLU A 68 -11.69 2.18 18.39
CA GLU A 68 -10.68 2.04 17.35
C GLU A 68 -9.54 1.29 18.02
N GLU A 69 -9.48 -0.03 17.79
CA GLU A 69 -8.34 -0.82 18.19
C GLU A 69 -7.12 -0.09 17.66
N ASP A 70 -6.21 0.30 18.56
CA ASP A 70 -4.90 0.89 18.28
C ASP A 70 -4.15 -0.07 17.35
N ARG A 71 -4.45 0.00 16.06
CA ARG A 71 -3.76 -0.79 15.07
C ARG A 71 -2.40 -0.12 14.95
N ALA A 72 -1.37 -0.76 15.50
CA ALA A 72 0.04 -0.36 15.41
C ALA A 72 0.59 -0.48 13.97
N TYR A 73 -0.23 -0.16 12.96
CA TYR A 73 0.19 -0.08 11.58
C TYR A 73 -0.35 1.19 10.92
N THR A 74 0.48 1.80 10.08
CA THR A 74 0.08 2.93 9.23
C THR A 74 -0.17 2.42 7.81
N ARG A 75 -1.29 2.81 7.22
CA ARG A 75 -1.59 2.53 5.83
C ARG A 75 -1.16 3.73 4.99
N ARG A 76 -0.44 3.49 3.90
CA ARG A 76 -0.03 4.53 2.95
C ARG A 76 -0.43 4.12 1.54
N GLY A 77 -0.79 5.10 0.73
CA GLY A 77 -0.97 4.93 -0.70
C GLY A 77 0.17 5.62 -1.44
N ARG A 78 0.59 5.07 -2.57
CA ARG A 78 1.47 5.79 -3.50
C ARG A 78 0.98 5.67 -4.93
N LEU A 79 0.88 6.82 -5.59
CA LEU A 79 0.56 6.94 -7.00
C LEU A 79 1.83 7.32 -7.76
N THR A 80 2.19 6.55 -8.76
CA THR A 80 3.34 6.84 -9.64
C THR A 80 2.87 6.96 -11.08
N LEU A 81 3.41 7.93 -11.81
CA LEU A 81 3.15 8.12 -13.25
C LEU A 81 4.35 7.61 -14.03
N HIS A 82 4.12 6.74 -15.01
CA HIS A 82 5.17 6.11 -15.80
C HIS A 82 4.96 6.27 -17.29
N GLN A 83 6.07 6.39 -18.03
CA GLN A 83 6.11 6.27 -19.48
C GLN A 83 6.79 4.96 -19.85
N ILE A 84 6.15 4.18 -20.72
CA ILE A 84 6.76 3.00 -21.34
C ILE A 84 7.80 3.45 -22.36
N LEU A 85 9.00 2.89 -22.23
CA LEU A 85 10.11 3.00 -23.15
C LEU A 85 10.35 1.63 -23.81
N ASP A 86 10.88 1.65 -25.03
CA ASP A 86 11.35 0.42 -25.65
C ASP A 86 12.58 -0.09 -24.90
N GLY A 87 12.58 -1.39 -24.58
CA GLY A 87 13.71 -2.02 -23.91
C GLY A 87 14.90 -2.20 -24.84
N LYS A 88 16.01 -2.68 -24.27
CA LYS A 88 17.25 -2.93 -25.03
C LYS A 88 17.13 -4.14 -25.97
N ASP A 89 16.26 -5.08 -25.61
CA ASP A 89 15.95 -6.29 -26.35
C ASP A 89 14.50 -6.25 -26.85
N ASP A 90 14.21 -6.86 -28.00
CA ASP A 90 12.92 -6.80 -28.71
C ASP A 90 11.70 -7.21 -27.83
N ASP A 91 11.92 -8.06 -26.82
CA ASP A 91 10.87 -8.56 -25.92
C ASP A 91 10.85 -7.88 -24.53
N SER A 92 11.76 -6.93 -24.29
CA SER A 92 11.87 -6.24 -23.01
C SER A 92 11.16 -4.89 -23.02
N VAL A 93 10.44 -4.58 -21.94
CA VAL A 93 9.81 -3.27 -21.74
C VAL A 93 10.47 -2.58 -20.56
N GLN A 94 10.89 -1.33 -20.76
CA GLN A 94 11.37 -0.47 -19.68
C GLN A 94 10.32 0.58 -19.35
N VAL A 95 10.29 1.01 -18.10
CA VAL A 95 9.39 2.06 -17.65
C VAL A 95 10.19 3.17 -16.98
N GLN A 96 9.86 4.41 -17.33
CA GLN A 96 10.43 5.59 -16.70
C GLN A 96 9.39 6.19 -15.78
N THR A 97 9.72 6.31 -14.50
CA THR A 97 8.90 7.07 -13.55
C THR A 97 9.06 8.57 -13.82
N LEU A 98 7.95 9.22 -14.13
CA LEU A 98 7.86 10.66 -14.40
C LEU A 98 7.51 11.44 -13.13
N ALA A 99 6.67 10.88 -12.26
CA ALA A 99 6.23 11.50 -11.02
C ALA A 99 5.84 10.46 -9.97
N SER A 100 5.90 10.87 -8.70
CA SER A 100 5.47 10.07 -7.54
C SER A 100 4.73 10.96 -6.54
N PHE A 101 3.61 10.47 -6.04
CA PHE A 101 2.74 11.15 -5.09
C PHE A 101 2.42 10.19 -3.94
N ASP A 102 2.76 10.59 -2.72
CA ASP A 102 2.29 9.90 -1.54
C ASP A 102 0.85 10.36 -1.23
N THR A 103 -0.03 9.41 -0.99
CA THR A 103 -1.48 9.62 -0.85
C THR A 103 -2.00 8.81 0.34
N SER A 104 -3.24 9.08 0.76
CA SER A 104 -3.94 8.17 1.65
C SER A 104 -4.16 6.83 0.95
N ALA A 105 -4.13 5.74 1.71
CA ALA A 105 -4.33 4.41 1.15
C ALA A 105 -5.76 4.29 0.60
N ILE A 106 -5.94 3.70 -0.59
CA ILE A 106 -7.25 3.66 -1.27
C ILE A 106 -8.33 2.88 -0.51
N LEU A 107 -7.92 2.03 0.43
CA LEU A 107 -8.78 1.23 1.29
C LEU A 107 -8.93 1.81 2.71
N ASP A 108 -8.47 3.04 2.93
CA ASP A 108 -8.64 3.74 4.21
C ASP A 108 -10.06 4.33 4.28
N LEU A 109 -11.02 3.45 4.55
CA LEU A 109 -12.41 3.82 4.83
C LEU A 109 -12.48 4.31 6.29
N LYS A 110 -13.00 5.53 6.47
CA LYS A 110 -13.45 6.06 7.76
C LYS A 110 -14.92 5.72 7.98
#